data_AF-A0A971A4N9-F1
#
_entry.id   AF-A0A971A4N9-F1
#
_cell.length_a   1.000
_cell.length_b   1.000
_cell.length_c   1.000
_cell.angle_alpha   90.00
_cell.angle_beta   90.00
_cell.angle_gamma   90.00
#
_symmetry.space_group_name_H-M   'P 1'
#
loop_
_entity.id
_entity.type
_entity.pdbx_description
1 polymer ?
#
loop_
_entity_poly.entity_id
_entity_poly.type
_entity_poly.pdbx_seq_one_letter_code
_entity_poly.pdbx_strand_id
1 'polypeptide(L)'
;MSCATLAWSDEFAPGVEAGIVRTPLIQEASGLVASRKNPGVLWVHNDSGDTARVFAIDTRGNLLGVCSVTGAKARDWEDIAIGPGPDP
;
A
#
# COMPACT_ATOMS: atom_id res chain seq x y z
N MET A 1 -27.62 -17.61 -12.00
CA MET A 1 -27.42 -16.20 -11.63
C MET A 1 -26.09 -15.76 -12.23
N SER A 2 -26.14 -14.95 -13.28
CA SER A 2 -24.95 -14.42 -13.96
C SER A 2 -24.64 -13.06 -13.34
N CYS A 3 -23.54 -12.96 -12.61
CA CYS A 3 -22.98 -11.68 -12.20
C CYS A 3 -21.92 -11.31 -13.23
N ALA A 4 -21.92 -10.05 -13.65
CA ALA A 4 -21.02 -9.42 -14.63
C ALA A 4 -21.39 -9.58 -16.12
N THR A 5 -22.24 -8.67 -16.59
CA THR A 5 -21.96 -8.00 -17.86
C THR A 5 -20.92 -6.92 -17.54
N LEU A 6 -19.67 -7.14 -17.92
CA LEU A 6 -18.57 -6.20 -17.69
C LEU A 6 -18.83 -4.93 -18.52
N ALA A 7 -19.14 -3.82 -17.85
CA ALA A 7 -18.96 -2.51 -18.43
C ALA A 7 -17.45 -2.21 -18.38
N TRP A 8 -16.77 -2.37 -19.51
CA TRP A 8 -15.40 -1.91 -19.68
C TRP A 8 -15.43 -0.38 -19.86
N SER A 9 -14.79 0.37 -18.97
CA SER A 9 -14.57 1.80 -19.14
C SER A 9 -13.34 2.02 -20.01
N ASP A 10 -13.42 2.89 -21.02
CA ASP A 10 -12.24 3.33 -21.79
C ASP A 10 -11.39 4.38 -21.03
N GLU A 11 -11.77 4.73 -19.81
CA GLU A 11 -11.08 5.72 -18.97
C GLU A 11 -9.77 5.20 -18.37
N PHE A 12 -9.69 3.89 -18.12
CA PHE A 12 -8.52 3.24 -17.53
C PHE A 12 -8.00 2.13 -18.44
N ALA A 13 -6.66 2.04 -18.52
CA ALA A 13 -6.03 0.89 -19.15
C ALA A 13 -6.31 -0.40 -18.34
N PRO A 14 -6.21 -1.59 -18.98
CA PRO A 14 -6.29 -2.85 -18.26
C PRO A 14 -5.29 -2.91 -17.10
N GLY A 15 -5.68 -3.57 -16.01
CA GLY A 15 -4.78 -3.82 -14.88
C GLY A 15 -3.54 -4.60 -15.32
N VAL A 16 -2.39 -4.24 -14.76
CA VAL A 16 -1.11 -4.92 -14.98
C VAL A 16 -0.57 -5.42 -13.65
N GLU A 17 -0.14 -6.67 -13.60
CA GLU A 17 0.60 -7.19 -12.44
C GLU A 17 1.96 -6.50 -12.35
N ALA A 18 2.14 -5.63 -11.35
CA ALA A 18 3.37 -4.86 -11.17
C ALA A 18 4.47 -5.64 -10.43
N GLY A 19 4.08 -6.56 -9.54
CA GLY A 19 5.00 -7.32 -8.70
C GLY A 19 4.30 -8.19 -7.67
N ILE A 20 5.10 -8.92 -6.89
CA ILE A 20 4.63 -9.81 -5.83
C ILE A 20 5.32 -9.41 -4.53
N VAL A 21 4.54 -9.09 -3.50
CA VAL A 21 5.07 -8.86 -2.15
C VAL A 21 5.47 -10.20 -1.56
N ARG A 22 6.78 -10.40 -1.33
CA ARG A 22 7.33 -11.70 -0.89
C ARG A 22 7.66 -11.80 0.59
N THR A 23 7.67 -10.66 1.29
CA THR A 23 8.04 -10.63 2.71
C THR A 23 6.91 -11.18 3.58
N PRO A 24 7.20 -12.07 4.55
CA PRO A 24 6.20 -12.54 5.50
C PRO A 24 5.78 -11.46 6.51
N LEU A 25 6.41 -10.28 6.49
CA LEU A 25 6.06 -9.18 7.38
C LEU A 25 4.80 -8.44 6.93
N ILE A 26 4.45 -8.54 5.64
CA ILE A 26 3.25 -7.93 5.06
C ILE A 26 2.31 -9.06 4.69
N GLN A 27 1.33 -9.33 5.55
CA GLN A 27 0.39 -10.46 5.39
C GLN A 27 -1.01 -10.00 5.00
N GLU A 28 -1.36 -8.75 5.33
CA GLU A 28 -2.69 -8.18 5.11
C GLU A 28 -2.56 -6.73 4.63
N ALA A 29 -1.94 -6.54 3.47
CA ALA A 29 -1.75 -5.20 2.88
C ALA A 29 -3.09 -4.56 2.53
N SER A 30 -3.56 -3.63 3.36
CA SER A 30 -4.85 -2.95 3.18
C SER A 30 -4.72 -1.61 2.45
N GLY A 31 -3.65 -0.85 2.71
CA GLY A 31 -3.37 0.44 2.05
C GLY A 31 -2.04 0.48 1.29
N LEU A 32 -1.99 1.28 0.21
CA LEU A 32 -0.79 1.49 -0.61
C LEU A 32 -0.71 2.94 -1.12
N VAL A 33 0.45 3.58 -1.02
CA VAL A 33 0.69 4.89 -1.64
C VAL A 33 2.09 5.03 -2.22
N ALA A 34 2.20 5.64 -3.40
CA ALA A 34 3.48 5.90 -4.04
C ALA A 34 4.24 7.02 -3.33
N SER A 35 5.50 6.79 -2.99
CA SER A 35 6.35 7.77 -2.31
C SER A 35 6.61 9.00 -3.19
N ARG A 36 6.38 10.20 -2.63
CA ARG A 36 6.73 11.46 -3.31
C ARG A 36 8.23 11.76 -3.30
N LYS A 37 8.94 11.39 -2.23
CA LYS A 37 10.38 11.73 -2.05
C LYS A 37 11.33 10.68 -2.62
N ASN A 38 10.87 9.43 -2.77
CA ASN A 38 11.71 8.31 -3.18
C ASN A 38 11.09 7.64 -4.42
N PRO A 39 11.52 7.98 -5.64
CA PRO A 39 11.00 7.37 -6.86
C PRO A 39 11.11 5.85 -6.83
N GLY A 40 10.05 5.16 -7.26
CA GLY A 40 9.99 3.70 -7.29
C GLY A 40 9.72 3.02 -5.95
N VAL A 41 9.48 3.78 -4.87
CA VAL A 41 9.10 3.26 -3.56
C VAL A 41 7.60 3.39 -3.36
N LEU A 42 6.98 2.33 -2.84
CA LEU A 42 5.61 2.33 -2.36
C LEU A 42 5.59 2.13 -0.84
N TRP A 43 4.65 2.77 -0.15
CA TRP A 43 4.40 2.61 1.27
C TRP A 43 3.14 1.80 1.50
N VAL A 44 3.22 0.81 2.39
CA VAL A 44 2.13 -0.12 2.74
C VAL A 44 1.99 -0.21 4.26
N HIS A 45 0.80 -0.55 4.76
CA HIS A 45 0.62 -1.09 6.11
C HIS A 45 -0.19 -2.38 6.05
N ASN A 46 -0.06 -3.19 7.09
CA ASN A 46 -1.02 -4.26 7.33
C ASN A 46 -2.30 -3.67 7.94
N ASP A 47 -3.38 -4.44 7.88
CA ASP A 47 -4.61 -4.18 8.64
C ASP A 47 -4.49 -4.64 10.11
N SER A 48 -5.46 -5.39 10.62
CA SER A 48 -5.58 -5.74 12.03
C SER A 48 -4.51 -6.76 12.45
N GLY A 49 -4.20 -6.77 13.75
CA GLY A 49 -3.25 -7.75 14.32
C GLY A 49 -1.75 -7.42 14.16
N ASP A 50 -1.38 -6.37 13.42
CA ASP A 50 0.00 -5.86 13.40
C ASP A 50 0.22 -4.69 14.39
N THR A 51 1.48 -4.34 14.58
CA THR A 51 1.92 -3.14 15.29
C THR A 51 1.78 -1.88 14.42
N ALA A 52 1.81 -0.70 15.02
CA ALA A 52 1.77 0.56 14.28
C ALA A 52 3.10 0.80 13.54
N ARG A 53 3.17 0.31 12.29
CA ARG A 53 4.32 0.45 11.40
C ARG A 53 3.89 0.49 9.94
N VAL A 54 4.70 1.11 9.10
CA VAL A 54 4.57 1.13 7.65
C VAL A 54 5.81 0.51 7.02
N PHE A 55 5.64 -0.06 5.83
CA PHE A 55 6.66 -0.79 5.08
C PHE A 55 6.96 -0.03 3.79
N ALA A 56 8.24 0.17 3.49
CA ALA A 56 8.68 0.59 2.17
C ALA A 56 8.94 -0.65 1.32
N ILE A 57 8.36 -0.71 0.12
CA ILE A 57 8.63 -1.73 -0.88
C ILE A 57 9.01 -1.07 -2.21
N ASP A 58 9.74 -1.78 -3.08
CA ASP A 58 9.87 -1.36 -4.48
C ASP A 58 8.61 -1.74 -5.29
N THR A 59 8.53 -1.27 -6.53
CA THR A 59 7.38 -1.57 -7.42
C THR A 59 7.26 -3.05 -7.80
N ARG A 60 8.25 -3.88 -7.48
CA ARG A 60 8.22 -5.34 -7.69
C ARG A 60 7.81 -6.11 -6.44
N GLY A 61 7.59 -5.42 -5.32
CA GLY A 61 7.16 -5.99 -4.03
C GLY A 61 8.31 -6.39 -3.09
N ASN A 62 9.56 -6.01 -3.39
CA ASN A 62 10.68 -6.30 -2.50
C ASN A 62 10.69 -5.33 -1.32
N LEU A 63 10.87 -5.85 -0.10
CA LEU A 63 10.97 -5.03 1.10
C LEU A 63 12.25 -4.19 1.10
N LEU A 64 12.10 -2.89 1.27
CA LEU A 64 13.19 -1.92 1.37
C LEU A 64 13.43 -1.44 2.81
N GLY A 65 12.38 -1.43 3.64
CA GLY A 65 12.50 -1.00 5.03
C GLY A 65 11.18 -1.01 5.79
N VAL A 66 11.29 -0.78 7.10
CA VAL A 66 10.16 -0.74 8.04
C VAL A 66 10.29 0.51 8.91
N CYS A 67 9.21 1.25 9.07
CA CYS A 67 9.16 2.46 9.89
C CYS A 67 8.03 2.33 10.93
N SER A 68 8.36 2.42 12.21
CA SER A 68 7.37 2.43 13.28
C SER A 68 6.70 3.80 13.41
N VAL A 69 5.39 3.82 13.62
CA VAL A 69 4.62 5.02 13.92
C VAL A 69 4.50 5.15 15.44
N THR A 70 5.47 5.84 16.04
CA THR A 70 5.56 5.98 17.49
C THR A 70 4.34 6.70 18.06
N GLY A 71 3.81 6.16 19.18
CA GLY A 71 2.66 6.73 19.87
C GLY A 71 1.30 6.33 19.30
N ALA A 72 1.27 5.58 18.19
CA ALA A 72 0.05 5.04 17.61
C ALA A 72 -0.17 3.56 18.00
N LYS A 73 -1.43 3.15 17.96
CA LYS A 73 -1.83 1.74 18.00
C LYS A 73 -2.63 1.43 16.73
N ALA A 74 -2.15 0.48 15.94
CA ALA A 74 -2.92 -0.06 14.82
C ALA A 74 -4.01 -0.96 15.39
N ARG A 75 -5.28 -0.64 15.09
CA ARG A 75 -6.43 -1.45 15.51
C ARG A 75 -7.11 -2.12 14.32
N ASP A 76 -7.12 -1.41 13.19
CA ASP A 76 -7.90 -1.68 11.97
C ASP A 76 -7.52 -0.56 10.99
N TRP A 77 -6.38 -0.69 10.31
CA TRP A 77 -5.88 0.37 9.41
C TRP A 77 -6.19 -0.06 7.99
N GLU A 78 -6.90 0.79 7.25
CA GLU A 78 -7.43 0.43 5.93
C GLU A 78 -6.84 1.26 4.79
N ASP A 79 -6.48 2.52 5.07
CA ASP A 79 -6.04 3.45 4.04
C ASP A 79 -4.77 4.21 4.45
N ILE A 80 -4.00 4.61 3.43
CA ILE A 80 -2.82 5.44 3.56
C ILE A 80 -2.76 6.45 2.41
N ALA A 81 -2.62 7.72 2.77
CA ALA A 81 -2.44 8.81 1.81
C ALA A 81 -1.19 9.63 2.17
N ILE A 82 -0.60 10.27 1.17
CA ILE A 82 0.48 11.24 1.36
C ILE A 82 -0.10 12.64 1.24
N GLY A 83 -0.05 13.39 2.34
CA GLY A 83 -0.40 14.80 2.37
C GLY A 83 0.70 15.73 1.83
N PRO A 84 0.44 17.04 1.75
CA PRO A 84 1.51 18.04 1.65
C PRO A 84 2.55 17.79 2.75
N GLY A 85 3.78 18.24 2.51
CA GLY A 85 4.81 18.17 3.53
C GLY A 85 4.43 19.01 4.76
N PRO A 86 5.28 19.03 5.80
CA PRO A 86 5.11 20.00 6.88
C PRO A 86 5.07 21.46 6.37
N ASP A 87 5.60 21.71 5.17
CA ASP A 87 5.42 22.96 4.44
C ASP A 87 4.35 22.83 3.34
N PRO A 88 3.33 23.71 3.32
CA PRO A 88 2.29 23.77 2.28
C PRO A 88 2.80 24.30 0.93
#